data_AF-A0AAW7QPH3-F1
#
_entry.id   AF-A0AAW7QPH3-F1
#
_cell.length_a   1.000
_cell.length_b   1.000
_cell.length_c   1.000
_cell.angle_alpha   90.00
_cell.angle_beta   90.00
_cell.angle_gamma   90.00
#
_symmetry.space_group_name_H-M   'P 1'
#
loop_
_entity.id
_entity.type
_entity.pdbx_description
1 polymer ?
#
loop_
_entity_poly.entity_id
_entity_poly.type
_entity_poly.pdbx_seq_one_letter_code
_entity_poly.pdbx_strand_id
1 'polypeptide(L)'
;MRLWLAIILTTIFLVIPGSRLELAIAPAQPPPIRTPACPQATYADTADLLAVLPQANYDCTEQITIALRPRINLDDVDRLLDIATSSTFDTRTRRNALRILGRLAESQRATRAAELMKQFRASQTQTVAIELLEREYDNFLLQDAVWLLDSIYYPSWQAAPALTHIALSDTYAPALRYRAARARARLIAAERGLISTASRQFLIDALHSADPGVRTAAAEALSFLRGDQLGTLEPWQQLVAGVIATAPPLAVAQDEGDPRGKALFTFLESSPTPLTAHAALARAADRLAGEWATAPRWHALKTTYEQLALPVEVATTTVKLRTGPADTTDSTELLTIVAQTYTLARQLLGTVGETPIPGEEQQPLQVLIFPSQAAYRDYMRAFTPFTVDVDGIYDAAQGVLYSYRRGVGQTANSLSETLRHETSHAVTAAYVFPGHWRSPGYHQEPKGWFDEGFAEVLAIQSQHASKLQPHPRHLATICGLSLKPVLADLVARREGYDQYGTFDYPAAWALVYFLLTERPTAITNMTTAWRTGNYRLADWPRLGGWRDWEAAEADWHAAIERWCTA
;
A
#
# COMPACT_ATOMS: atom_id res chain seq x y z
N MET A 1 -29.43 46.56 -34.50
CA MET A 1 -28.74 47.09 -33.28
C MET A 1 -28.90 46.24 -32.03
N ARG A 2 -30.03 45.55 -31.78
CA ARG A 2 -30.18 44.69 -30.57
C ARG A 2 -29.44 43.35 -30.61
N LEU A 3 -29.06 42.84 -31.80
CA LEU A 3 -28.32 41.58 -31.94
C LEU A 3 -26.81 41.72 -31.71
N TRP A 4 -26.25 42.91 -31.93
CA TRP A 4 -24.81 43.19 -31.76
C TRP A 4 -24.42 43.48 -30.31
N LEU A 5 -25.32 44.05 -29.50
CA LEU A 5 -25.09 44.19 -28.05
C LEU A 5 -25.12 42.84 -27.33
N ALA A 6 -25.91 41.87 -27.81
CA ALA A 6 -25.98 40.54 -27.20
C ALA A 6 -24.65 39.78 -27.37
N ILE A 7 -24.00 39.88 -28.54
CA ILE A 7 -22.75 39.17 -28.83
C ILE A 7 -21.55 39.79 -28.09
N ILE A 8 -21.55 41.10 -27.85
CA ILE A 8 -20.50 41.78 -27.05
C ILE A 8 -20.65 41.46 -25.55
N LEU A 9 -21.87 41.30 -25.04
CA LEU A 9 -22.08 40.88 -23.65
C LEU A 9 -21.72 39.41 -23.38
N THR A 10 -21.87 38.49 -24.35
CA THR A 10 -21.42 37.09 -24.17
C THR A 10 -19.91 36.91 -24.31
N THR A 11 -19.21 37.81 -25.02
CA THR A 11 -17.75 37.74 -25.15
C THR A 11 -17.00 38.39 -23.99
N ILE A 12 -17.62 39.31 -23.24
CA ILE A 12 -17.02 39.92 -22.03
C ILE A 12 -17.12 38.99 -20.79
N PHE A 13 -18.02 38.01 -20.77
CA PHE A 13 -18.11 37.02 -19.68
C PHE A 13 -17.23 35.76 -19.86
N LEU A 14 -16.41 35.69 -20.92
CA LEU A 14 -15.50 34.58 -21.18
C LEU A 14 -14.02 34.88 -20.89
N VAL A 15 -13.71 36.03 -20.27
CA VAL A 15 -12.35 36.36 -19.82
C VAL A 15 -12.37 36.89 -18.38
N ILE A 16 -12.59 35.97 -17.44
CA ILE A 16 -12.11 36.14 -16.06
C ILE A 16 -11.49 34.80 -15.65
N PRO A 17 -10.15 34.64 -15.66
CA PRO A 17 -9.50 33.52 -14.99
C PRO A 17 -9.47 33.86 -13.48
N GLY A 18 -10.63 33.81 -12.85
CA GLY A 18 -10.80 34.04 -11.42
C GLY A 18 -11.28 32.75 -10.79
N SER A 19 -10.37 32.05 -10.12
CA SER A 19 -10.61 30.82 -9.36
C SER A 19 -11.85 30.98 -8.47
N ARG A 20 -12.90 30.17 -8.72
CA ARG A 20 -14.10 30.06 -7.87
C ARG A 20 -13.96 28.91 -6.87
N LEU A 21 -12.92 28.97 -6.05
CA LEU A 21 -12.90 28.24 -4.80
C LEU A 21 -12.71 29.27 -3.71
N GLU A 22 -13.49 29.15 -2.63
CA GLU A 22 -13.19 29.85 -1.40
C GLU A 22 -11.75 29.46 -1.04
N LEU A 23 -10.82 30.40 -1.18
CA LEU A 23 -9.55 30.33 -0.49
C LEU A 23 -9.92 30.02 0.96
N ALA A 24 -9.39 28.93 1.50
CA ALA A 24 -9.25 28.83 2.94
C ALA A 24 -8.42 30.06 3.33
N ILE A 25 -9.09 31.14 3.73
CA ILE A 25 -8.44 32.33 4.23
C ILE A 25 -7.69 31.83 5.46
N ALA A 26 -6.37 31.78 5.36
CA ALA A 26 -5.52 31.46 6.50
C ALA A 26 -5.96 32.40 7.63
N PRO A 27 -6.34 31.87 8.81
CA PRO A 27 -6.74 32.71 9.93
C PRO A 27 -5.60 33.70 10.21
N ALA A 28 -5.94 34.93 10.64
CA ALA A 28 -4.97 36.01 10.88
C ALA A 28 -3.83 35.61 11.83
N GLN A 29 -4.04 34.55 12.62
CA GLN A 29 -3.01 33.80 13.34
C GLN A 29 -3.25 32.30 13.13
N PRO A 30 -2.56 31.63 12.19
CA PRO A 30 -2.68 30.19 12.04
C PRO A 30 -2.14 29.49 13.29
N PRO A 31 -2.83 28.45 13.79
CA PRO A 31 -2.29 27.66 14.87
C PRO A 31 -0.94 27.06 14.44
N PRO A 32 0.00 26.87 15.39
CA PRO A 32 1.31 26.28 15.09
C PRO A 32 1.17 24.99 14.30
N ILE A 33 2.07 24.81 13.33
CA ILE A 33 2.11 23.62 12.50
C ILE A 33 2.56 22.44 13.37
N ARG A 34 1.66 21.48 13.64
CA ARG A 34 1.99 20.29 14.43
C ARG A 34 2.60 19.20 13.57
N THR A 35 3.78 18.74 13.97
CA THR A 35 4.54 17.67 13.32
C THR A 35 5.28 16.86 14.38
N PRO A 36 4.59 16.03 15.18
CA PRO A 36 5.18 15.30 16.30
C PRO A 36 6.31 14.33 15.91
N ALA A 37 6.43 13.94 14.64
CA ALA A 37 7.53 13.10 14.15
C ALA A 37 8.76 13.89 13.68
N CYS A 38 8.70 15.23 13.67
CA CYS A 38 9.82 16.09 13.33
C CYS A 38 10.67 16.46 14.56
N PRO A 39 11.90 16.99 14.36
CA PRO A 39 12.76 17.41 15.46
C PRO A 39 12.09 18.36 16.46
N GLN A 40 11.16 19.19 15.99
CA GLN A 40 10.25 19.95 16.85
C GLN A 40 8.81 19.52 16.60
N ALA A 41 8.03 19.42 17.68
CA ALA A 41 6.62 19.06 17.60
C ALA A 41 5.76 20.17 16.96
N THR A 42 6.26 21.41 16.93
CA THR A 42 5.55 22.58 16.38
C THR A 42 6.47 23.56 15.66
N TYR A 43 6.01 24.13 14.54
CA TYR A 43 6.69 25.20 13.78
C TYR A 43 5.80 26.44 13.60
N ALA A 44 6.43 27.62 13.48
CA ALA A 44 5.71 28.90 13.39
C ALA A 44 5.10 29.15 12.01
N ASP A 45 5.87 28.89 10.94
CA ASP A 45 5.44 29.12 9.56
C ASP A 45 5.98 28.06 8.57
N THR A 46 5.66 28.21 7.28
CA THR A 46 6.12 27.29 6.22
C THR A 46 7.62 27.41 5.96
N ALA A 47 8.23 28.58 6.18
CA ALA A 47 9.66 28.79 5.94
C ALA A 47 10.51 28.07 6.97
N ASP A 48 10.12 28.13 8.25
CA ASP A 48 10.72 27.37 9.35
C ASP A 48 10.53 25.86 9.16
N LEU A 49 9.34 25.45 8.72
CA LEU A 49 9.04 24.06 8.44
C LEU A 49 9.93 23.51 7.30
N LEU A 50 10.08 24.25 6.20
CA LEU A 50 10.93 23.84 5.08
C LEU A 50 12.42 23.85 5.43
N ALA A 51 12.84 24.69 6.39
CA ALA A 51 14.22 24.70 6.87
C ALA A 51 14.63 23.41 7.60
N VAL A 52 13.67 22.61 8.09
CA VAL A 52 13.95 21.34 8.76
C VAL A 52 14.17 20.16 7.80
N LEU A 53 13.93 20.33 6.49
CA LEU A 53 14.04 19.24 5.51
C LEU A 53 15.35 18.45 5.56
N PRO A 54 16.53 19.07 5.80
CA PRO A 54 17.77 18.32 5.95
C PRO A 54 17.82 17.35 7.15
N GLN A 55 16.98 17.59 8.16
CA GLN A 55 16.88 16.76 9.37
C GLN A 55 15.66 15.84 9.33
N ALA A 56 14.78 15.97 8.32
CA ALA A 56 13.54 15.22 8.23
C ALA A 56 13.79 13.76 7.81
N ASN A 57 13.33 12.84 8.65
CA ASN A 57 13.18 11.43 8.27
C ASN A 57 11.88 11.25 7.45
N TYR A 58 11.53 9.99 7.17
CA TYR A 58 10.35 9.68 6.35
C TYR A 58 9.05 10.22 6.96
N ASP A 59 8.80 9.93 8.24
CA ASP A 59 7.57 10.32 8.93
C ASP A 59 7.46 11.84 9.08
N CYS A 60 8.57 12.51 9.42
CA CYS A 60 8.62 13.96 9.44
C CYS A 60 8.30 14.56 8.06
N THR A 61 8.82 13.99 6.97
CA THR A 61 8.54 14.48 5.60
C THR A 61 7.05 14.35 5.23
N GLU A 62 6.40 13.25 5.60
CA GLU A 62 4.95 13.07 5.37
C GLU A 62 4.12 14.03 6.24
N GLN A 63 4.51 14.27 7.49
CA GLN A 63 3.84 15.26 8.34
C GLN A 63 4.05 16.71 7.86
N ILE A 64 5.26 17.06 7.40
CA ILE A 64 5.54 18.35 6.76
C ILE A 64 4.59 18.55 5.58
N THR A 65 4.43 17.55 4.72
CA THR A 65 3.49 17.60 3.60
C THR A 65 2.06 17.89 4.06
N ILE A 66 1.55 17.12 5.03
CA ILE A 66 0.17 17.27 5.53
C ILE A 66 -0.03 18.69 6.06
N ALA A 67 0.94 19.21 6.81
CA ALA A 67 0.86 20.56 7.36
C ALA A 67 0.98 21.67 6.31
N LEU A 68 1.75 21.44 5.24
CA LEU A 68 1.92 22.36 4.12
C LEU A 68 0.66 22.45 3.25
N ARG A 69 -0.09 21.37 3.02
CA ARG A 69 -1.25 21.33 2.10
C ARG A 69 -2.21 22.53 2.22
N PRO A 70 -2.66 22.96 3.42
CA PRO A 70 -3.55 24.11 3.56
C PRO A 70 -2.83 25.47 3.59
N ARG A 71 -1.50 25.51 3.65
CA ARG A 71 -0.68 26.72 3.89
C ARG A 71 0.24 27.11 2.73
N ILE A 72 0.48 26.17 1.81
CA ILE A 72 1.47 26.29 0.73
C ILE A 72 1.14 27.43 -0.24
N ASN A 73 2.18 28.20 -0.61
CA ASN A 73 2.12 29.23 -1.64
C ASN A 73 3.08 28.93 -2.81
N LEU A 74 3.16 29.83 -3.81
CA LEU A 74 4.02 29.64 -4.98
C LEU A 74 5.52 29.67 -4.62
N ASP A 75 5.94 30.58 -3.74
CA ASP A 75 7.33 30.72 -3.33
C ASP A 75 7.82 29.47 -2.57
N ASP A 76 6.95 28.84 -1.77
CA ASP A 76 7.25 27.57 -1.11
C ASP A 76 7.49 26.45 -2.14
N VAL A 77 6.68 26.40 -3.21
CA VAL A 77 6.82 25.41 -4.29
C VAL A 77 8.11 25.66 -5.08
N ASP A 78 8.43 26.92 -5.39
CA ASP A 78 9.67 27.29 -6.07
C ASP A 78 10.89 26.92 -5.22
N ARG A 79 10.85 27.19 -3.92
CA ARG A 79 11.89 26.77 -2.98
C ARG A 79 12.08 25.25 -2.95
N LEU A 80 11.00 24.48 -2.98
CA LEU A 80 11.07 23.01 -3.05
C LEU A 80 11.69 22.53 -4.37
N LEU A 81 11.38 23.17 -5.50
CA LEU A 81 11.99 22.87 -6.79
C LEU A 81 13.49 23.19 -6.78
N ASP A 82 13.88 24.34 -6.24
CA ASP A 82 15.27 24.74 -6.09
C ASP A 82 16.06 23.75 -5.23
N ILE A 83 15.48 23.34 -4.09
CA ILE A 83 16.08 22.31 -3.22
C ILE A 83 16.27 21.00 -3.99
N ALA A 84 15.27 20.55 -4.77
CA ALA A 84 15.36 19.30 -5.51
C ALA A 84 16.47 19.31 -6.58
N THR A 85 16.70 20.45 -7.24
CA THR A 85 17.68 20.58 -8.32
C THR A 85 19.09 20.95 -7.86
N SER A 86 19.24 21.63 -6.73
CA SER A 86 20.55 22.14 -6.33
C SER A 86 21.45 21.05 -5.79
N SER A 87 22.63 20.90 -6.39
CA SER A 87 23.70 20.00 -5.92
C SER A 87 24.35 20.44 -4.60
N THR A 88 23.98 21.61 -4.07
CA THR A 88 24.43 22.06 -2.73
C THR A 88 23.73 21.32 -1.61
N PHE A 89 22.57 20.72 -1.86
CA PHE A 89 21.87 19.87 -0.90
C PHE A 89 22.26 18.41 -1.09
N ASP A 90 22.36 17.68 0.02
CA ASP A 90 22.54 16.24 -0.05
C ASP A 90 21.32 15.54 -0.66
N THR A 91 21.51 14.32 -1.17
CA THR A 91 20.46 13.63 -1.90
C THR A 91 19.21 13.33 -1.07
N ARG A 92 19.33 13.12 0.26
CA ARG A 92 18.15 12.89 1.11
C ARG A 92 17.29 14.15 1.17
N THR A 93 17.91 15.32 1.33
CA THR A 93 17.20 16.61 1.33
C THR A 93 16.51 16.85 -0.02
N ARG A 94 17.22 16.65 -1.13
CA ARG A 94 16.67 16.79 -2.49
C ARG A 94 15.48 15.85 -2.71
N ARG A 95 15.61 14.61 -2.26
CA ARG A 95 14.55 13.59 -2.30
C ARG A 95 13.33 13.99 -1.48
N ASN A 96 13.52 14.46 -0.26
CA ASN A 96 12.41 14.92 0.60
C ASN A 96 11.62 16.06 -0.07
N ALA A 97 12.32 17.01 -0.71
CA ALA A 97 11.66 18.08 -1.45
C ALA A 97 10.85 17.56 -2.64
N LEU A 98 11.43 16.65 -3.44
CA LEU A 98 10.75 16.01 -4.57
C LEU A 98 9.50 15.23 -4.13
N ARG A 99 9.58 14.52 -3.00
CA ARG A 99 8.46 13.78 -2.42
C ARG A 99 7.35 14.71 -1.96
N ILE A 100 7.67 15.82 -1.28
CA ILE A 100 6.68 16.83 -0.89
C ILE A 100 5.96 17.38 -2.12
N LEU A 101 6.69 17.75 -3.18
CA LEU A 101 6.09 18.23 -4.43
C LEU A 101 5.07 17.23 -4.99
N GLY A 102 5.43 15.95 -5.05
CA GLY A 102 4.51 14.91 -5.53
C GLY A 102 3.29 14.73 -4.63
N ARG A 103 3.48 14.72 -3.31
CA ARG A 103 2.36 14.60 -2.36
C ARG A 103 1.43 15.80 -2.35
N LEU A 104 1.95 17.00 -2.59
CA LEU A 104 1.15 18.20 -2.80
C LEU A 104 0.32 18.06 -4.08
N ALA A 105 0.91 17.51 -5.14
CA ALA A 105 0.21 17.24 -6.40
C ALA A 105 -0.86 16.14 -6.27
N GLU A 106 -0.71 15.18 -5.37
CA GLU A 106 -1.75 14.18 -5.03
C GLU A 106 -2.98 14.76 -4.33
N SER A 107 -2.89 16.00 -3.81
CA SER A 107 -4.00 16.63 -3.09
C SER A 107 -5.29 16.66 -3.93
N GLN A 108 -6.43 16.64 -3.25
CA GLN A 108 -7.75 16.67 -3.88
C GLN A 108 -7.85 17.88 -4.83
N ARG A 109 -8.51 17.68 -5.98
CA ARG A 109 -8.55 18.67 -7.08
C ARG A 109 -9.04 20.07 -6.66
N ALA A 110 -9.82 20.17 -5.59
CA ALA A 110 -10.35 21.42 -5.05
C ALA A 110 -9.48 22.08 -3.97
N THR A 111 -8.21 21.70 -3.84
CA THR A 111 -7.28 22.29 -2.87
C THR A 111 -6.30 23.26 -3.52
N ARG A 112 -5.83 24.27 -2.76
CA ARG A 112 -4.80 25.21 -3.21
C ARG A 112 -3.52 24.50 -3.63
N ALA A 113 -3.06 23.51 -2.86
CA ALA A 113 -1.91 22.69 -3.21
C ALA A 113 -2.06 22.01 -4.60
N ALA A 114 -3.24 21.44 -4.89
CA ALA A 114 -3.50 20.83 -6.19
C ALA A 114 -3.52 21.86 -7.32
N GLU A 115 -4.09 23.05 -7.10
CA GLU A 115 -4.08 24.15 -8.07
C GLU A 115 -2.65 24.58 -8.42
N LEU A 116 -1.82 24.86 -7.40
CA LEU A 116 -0.42 25.24 -7.58
C LEU A 116 0.38 24.20 -8.36
N MET A 117 0.29 22.93 -7.94
CA MET A 117 1.07 21.86 -8.57
C MET A 117 0.58 21.52 -9.98
N LYS A 118 -0.74 21.45 -10.21
CA LYS A 118 -1.30 20.97 -11.49
C LYS A 118 -1.47 22.07 -12.54
N GLN A 119 -1.66 23.32 -12.13
CA GLN A 119 -1.91 24.42 -13.07
C GLN A 119 -0.71 25.35 -13.21
N PHE A 120 -0.04 25.71 -12.11
CA PHE A 120 1.02 26.73 -12.13
C PHE A 120 2.44 26.15 -12.29
N ARG A 121 2.69 24.94 -11.78
CA ARG A 121 4.04 24.35 -11.74
C ARG A 121 4.18 22.99 -12.41
N ALA A 122 3.11 22.47 -13.02
CA ALA A 122 3.13 21.16 -13.64
C ALA A 122 4.24 20.98 -14.69
N SER A 123 4.46 21.98 -15.56
CA SER A 123 5.52 21.91 -16.58
C SER A 123 6.91 21.94 -15.95
N GLN A 124 7.14 22.84 -14.99
CA GLN A 124 8.45 22.99 -14.36
C GLN A 124 8.81 21.76 -13.53
N THR A 125 7.85 21.20 -12.77
CA THR A 125 8.07 19.95 -12.03
C THR A 125 8.39 18.77 -12.96
N GLN A 126 7.72 18.67 -14.11
CA GLN A 126 8.03 17.64 -15.11
C GLN A 126 9.43 17.82 -15.69
N THR A 127 9.80 19.06 -16.08
CA THR A 127 11.14 19.36 -16.60
C THR A 127 12.22 18.99 -15.58
N VAL A 128 12.07 19.40 -14.32
CA VAL A 128 13.00 19.04 -13.24
C VAL A 128 13.12 17.52 -13.11
N ALA A 129 11.99 16.80 -13.07
CA ALA A 129 12.03 15.34 -12.94
C ALA A 129 12.74 14.67 -14.14
N ILE A 130 12.52 15.14 -15.37
CA ILE A 130 13.20 14.63 -16.57
C ILE A 130 14.70 14.92 -16.52
N GLU A 131 15.10 16.15 -16.19
CA GLU A 131 16.52 16.52 -16.08
C GLU A 131 17.25 15.69 -15.01
N LEU A 132 16.57 15.36 -13.90
CA LEU A 132 17.10 14.43 -12.91
C LEU A 132 17.34 13.05 -13.54
N LEU A 133 16.36 12.49 -14.27
CA LEU A 133 16.51 11.20 -14.96
C LEU A 133 17.66 11.18 -15.99
N GLU A 134 17.99 12.33 -16.59
CA GLU A 134 19.03 12.44 -17.60
C GLU A 134 20.44 12.63 -17.02
N ARG A 135 20.57 13.21 -15.82
CA ARG A 135 21.86 13.71 -15.32
C ARG A 135 22.33 13.09 -14.00
N GLU A 136 21.42 12.50 -13.23
CA GLU A 136 21.73 11.96 -11.91
C GLU A 136 21.96 10.45 -11.93
N TYR A 137 22.62 9.96 -10.88
CA TYR A 137 22.87 8.52 -10.67
C TYR A 137 22.32 7.99 -9.34
N ASP A 138 21.79 8.88 -8.48
CA ASP A 138 21.26 8.44 -7.18
C ASP A 138 19.96 7.66 -7.35
N ASN A 139 19.99 6.40 -6.92
CA ASN A 139 18.88 5.48 -7.07
C ASN A 139 17.55 6.01 -6.49
N PHE A 140 17.56 6.60 -5.30
CA PHE A 140 16.32 7.00 -4.62
C PHE A 140 15.74 8.29 -5.18
N LEU A 141 16.61 9.26 -5.49
CA LEU A 141 16.19 10.49 -6.13
C LEU A 141 15.54 10.20 -7.48
N LEU A 142 16.17 9.36 -8.30
CA LEU A 142 15.65 8.96 -9.60
C LEU A 142 14.32 8.21 -9.48
N GLN A 143 14.15 7.37 -8.46
CA GLN A 143 12.89 6.67 -8.24
C GLN A 143 11.72 7.58 -7.91
N ASP A 144 11.94 8.64 -7.13
CA ASP A 144 10.93 9.65 -6.85
C ASP A 144 10.64 10.51 -8.10
N ALA A 145 11.65 10.76 -8.94
CA ALA A 145 11.45 11.40 -10.25
C ALA A 145 10.60 10.53 -11.21
N VAL A 146 10.85 9.21 -11.28
CA VAL A 146 10.00 8.30 -12.06
C VAL A 146 8.58 8.27 -11.50
N TRP A 147 8.40 8.22 -10.17
CA TRP A 147 7.07 8.24 -9.55
C TRP A 147 6.28 9.51 -9.89
N LEU A 148 6.92 10.68 -9.83
CA LEU A 148 6.29 11.94 -10.24
C LEU A 148 5.78 11.88 -11.69
N LEU A 149 6.61 11.40 -12.61
CA LEU A 149 6.28 11.37 -14.03
C LEU A 149 5.22 10.30 -14.37
N ASP A 150 5.28 9.13 -13.74
CA ASP A 150 4.42 7.98 -14.05
C ASP A 150 3.07 7.98 -13.29
N SER A 151 3.03 8.55 -12.08
CA SER A 151 1.83 8.56 -11.25
C SER A 151 1.09 9.89 -11.26
N ILE A 152 1.82 11.02 -11.33
CA ILE A 152 1.23 12.36 -11.16
C ILE A 152 1.02 13.07 -12.50
N TYR A 153 2.06 13.10 -13.33
CA TYR A 153 2.07 13.86 -14.59
C TYR A 153 1.91 12.99 -15.84
N TYR A 154 1.43 11.76 -15.67
CA TYR A 154 1.22 10.84 -16.76
C TYR A 154 0.16 11.34 -17.77
N PRO A 155 0.38 11.21 -19.10
CA PRO A 155 1.57 10.64 -19.74
C PRO A 155 2.69 11.67 -20.01
N SER A 156 3.88 11.44 -19.46
CA SER A 156 5.10 12.23 -19.73
C SER A 156 5.92 11.65 -20.88
N TRP A 157 5.49 11.85 -22.12
CA TRP A 157 6.14 11.28 -23.32
C TRP A 157 7.62 11.67 -23.47
N GLN A 158 7.99 12.88 -23.05
CA GLN A 158 9.37 13.38 -23.11
C GLN A 158 10.33 12.57 -22.24
N ALA A 159 9.84 11.88 -21.20
CA ALA A 159 10.66 11.04 -20.33
C ALA A 159 11.03 9.68 -20.97
N ALA A 160 10.40 9.29 -22.09
CA ALA A 160 10.57 7.97 -22.68
C ALA A 160 12.03 7.57 -22.98
N PRO A 161 12.90 8.46 -23.53
CA PRO A 161 14.31 8.12 -23.76
C PRO A 161 15.07 7.87 -22.46
N ALA A 162 14.93 8.74 -21.46
CA ALA A 162 15.60 8.60 -20.16
C ALA A 162 15.15 7.32 -19.43
N LEU A 163 13.84 7.03 -19.43
CA LEU A 163 13.30 5.79 -18.86
C LEU A 163 13.84 4.54 -19.57
N THR A 164 14.00 4.59 -20.90
CA THR A 164 14.58 3.50 -21.69
C THR A 164 16.04 3.27 -21.32
N HIS A 165 16.83 4.36 -21.23
CA HIS A 165 18.23 4.30 -20.85
C HIS A 165 18.41 3.68 -19.45
N ILE A 166 17.68 4.18 -18.46
CA ILE A 166 17.74 3.66 -17.08
C ILE A 166 17.35 2.18 -17.03
N ALA A 167 16.25 1.80 -17.69
CA ALA A 167 15.78 0.41 -17.68
C ALA A 167 16.81 -0.57 -18.26
N LEU A 168 17.42 -0.24 -19.41
CA LEU A 168 18.29 -1.15 -20.14
C LEU A 168 19.76 -1.10 -19.69
N SER A 169 20.20 -0.05 -18.99
CA SER A 169 21.56 0.03 -18.44
C SER A 169 21.75 -0.91 -17.25
N ASP A 170 22.90 -1.58 -17.18
CA ASP A 170 23.32 -2.43 -16.07
C ASP A 170 23.96 -1.65 -14.90
N THR A 171 24.16 -0.33 -15.07
CA THR A 171 24.77 0.55 -14.06
C THR A 171 23.82 0.96 -12.94
N TYR A 172 22.51 0.85 -13.14
CA TYR A 172 21.50 1.24 -12.15
C TYR A 172 21.03 0.04 -11.33
N ALA A 173 20.56 0.30 -10.11
CA ALA A 173 20.05 -0.76 -9.25
C ALA A 173 18.77 -1.40 -9.83
N PRO A 174 18.56 -2.72 -9.65
CA PRO A 174 17.41 -3.45 -10.21
C PRO A 174 16.03 -2.80 -9.93
N ALA A 175 15.83 -2.26 -8.72
CA ALA A 175 14.57 -1.61 -8.35
C ALA A 175 14.23 -0.40 -9.24
N LEU A 176 15.21 0.48 -9.47
CA LEU A 176 15.05 1.64 -10.35
C LEU A 176 14.89 1.21 -11.81
N ARG A 177 15.67 0.22 -12.27
CA ARG A 177 15.54 -0.33 -13.62
C ARG A 177 14.13 -0.87 -13.87
N TYR A 178 13.59 -1.63 -12.93
CA TYR A 178 12.22 -2.12 -12.96
C TYR A 178 11.20 -0.97 -12.98
N ARG A 179 11.32 0.01 -12.08
CA ARG A 179 10.41 1.16 -12.02
C ARG A 179 10.42 1.95 -13.34
N ALA A 180 11.60 2.21 -13.89
CA ALA A 180 11.75 2.88 -15.18
C ALA A 180 11.16 2.06 -16.34
N ALA A 181 11.39 0.74 -16.35
CA ALA A 181 10.82 -0.16 -17.36
C ALA A 181 9.29 -0.20 -17.29
N ARG A 182 8.70 -0.20 -16.07
CA ARG A 182 7.25 -0.13 -15.85
C ARG A 182 6.66 1.19 -16.34
N ALA A 183 7.28 2.32 -15.99
CA ALA A 183 6.86 3.62 -16.49
C ALA A 183 6.95 3.70 -18.02
N ARG A 184 8.03 3.16 -18.61
CA ARG A 184 8.17 3.07 -20.07
C ARG A 184 7.09 2.20 -20.69
N ALA A 185 6.81 1.02 -20.14
CA ALA A 185 5.74 0.13 -20.58
C ALA A 185 4.36 0.80 -20.53
N ARG A 186 4.07 1.59 -19.48
CA ARG A 186 2.82 2.37 -19.36
C ARG A 186 2.72 3.46 -20.42
N LEU A 187 3.81 4.13 -20.79
CA LEU A 187 3.82 5.05 -21.93
C LEU A 187 3.50 4.30 -23.24
N ILE A 188 4.12 3.15 -23.48
CA ILE A 188 3.84 2.33 -24.68
C ILE A 188 2.36 1.94 -24.73
N ALA A 189 1.77 1.55 -23.61
CA ALA A 189 0.35 1.20 -23.52
C ALA A 189 -0.60 2.37 -23.88
N ALA A 190 -0.18 3.61 -23.63
CA ALA A 190 -0.94 4.82 -24.00
C ALA A 190 -0.79 5.23 -25.47
N GLU A 191 0.09 4.60 -26.25
CA GLU A 191 0.22 4.92 -27.67
C GLU A 191 -1.08 4.57 -28.42
N ARG A 192 -1.44 5.43 -29.38
CA ARG A 192 -2.63 5.24 -30.21
C ARG A 192 -2.23 4.48 -31.49
N GLY A 193 -2.97 3.42 -31.80
CA GLY A 193 -2.68 2.56 -32.95
C GLY A 193 -1.43 1.71 -32.75
N LEU A 194 -0.81 1.29 -33.84
CA LEU A 194 0.41 0.48 -33.83
C LEU A 194 1.50 1.16 -33.00
N ILE A 195 2.14 0.38 -32.12
CA ILE A 195 3.26 0.90 -31.32
C ILE A 195 4.40 1.37 -32.23
N SER A 196 5.08 2.44 -31.83
CA SER A 196 6.22 2.97 -32.56
C SER A 196 7.38 1.97 -32.66
N THR A 197 8.25 2.14 -33.66
CA THR A 197 9.45 1.30 -33.82
C THR A 197 10.34 1.34 -32.57
N ALA A 198 10.49 2.50 -31.92
CA ALA A 198 11.27 2.64 -30.69
C ALA A 198 10.64 1.86 -29.53
N SER A 199 9.31 1.89 -29.41
CA SER A 199 8.57 1.14 -28.39
C SER A 199 8.62 -0.36 -28.63
N ARG A 200 8.53 -0.79 -29.90
CA ARG A 200 8.74 -2.20 -30.28
C ARG A 200 10.16 -2.67 -29.94
N GLN A 201 11.18 -1.89 -30.28
CA GLN A 201 12.57 -2.22 -30.00
C GLN A 201 12.81 -2.33 -28.48
N PHE A 202 12.32 -1.36 -27.70
CA PHE A 202 12.40 -1.42 -26.24
C PHE A 202 11.81 -2.71 -25.67
N LEU A 203 10.62 -3.13 -26.12
CA LEU A 203 10.00 -4.37 -25.62
C LEU A 203 10.83 -5.60 -25.95
N ILE A 204 11.43 -5.66 -27.16
CA ILE A 204 12.31 -6.76 -27.57
C ILE A 204 13.56 -6.81 -26.69
N ASP A 205 14.23 -5.68 -26.50
CA ASP A 205 15.45 -5.60 -25.70
C ASP A 205 15.16 -5.90 -24.22
N ALA A 206 14.07 -5.36 -23.69
CA ALA A 206 13.66 -5.55 -22.31
C ALA A 206 13.29 -7.01 -22.01
N LEU A 207 12.68 -7.74 -22.96
CA LEU A 207 12.40 -9.18 -22.82
C LEU A 207 13.67 -10.04 -22.74
N HIS A 208 14.76 -9.61 -23.37
CA HIS A 208 16.05 -10.28 -23.33
C HIS A 208 16.98 -9.78 -22.22
N SER A 209 16.58 -8.75 -21.47
CA SER A 209 17.38 -8.21 -20.37
C SER A 209 17.74 -9.30 -19.37
N ALA A 210 18.97 -9.29 -18.84
CA ALA A 210 19.37 -10.16 -17.74
C ALA A 210 18.62 -9.84 -16.42
N ASP A 211 18.09 -8.63 -16.29
CA ASP A 211 17.34 -8.18 -15.13
C ASP A 211 15.88 -8.70 -15.15
N PRO A 212 15.45 -9.50 -14.16
CA PRO A 212 14.09 -10.05 -14.09
C PRO A 212 13.01 -8.97 -13.98
N GLY A 213 13.30 -7.82 -13.37
CA GLY A 213 12.38 -6.69 -13.29
C GLY A 213 12.08 -6.10 -14.66
N VAL A 214 13.12 -5.82 -15.43
CA VAL A 214 12.98 -5.29 -16.80
C VAL A 214 12.21 -6.26 -17.68
N ARG A 215 12.51 -7.57 -17.62
CA ARG A 215 11.75 -8.61 -18.34
C ARG A 215 10.28 -8.64 -17.92
N THR A 216 10.01 -8.57 -16.61
CA THR A 216 8.65 -8.56 -16.04
C THR A 216 7.86 -7.40 -16.63
N ALA A 217 8.42 -6.19 -16.62
CA ALA A 217 7.72 -5.00 -17.13
C ALA A 217 7.35 -5.13 -18.62
N ALA A 218 8.25 -5.67 -19.45
CA ALA A 218 7.99 -5.88 -20.87
C ALA A 218 6.94 -6.98 -21.13
N ALA A 219 7.01 -8.10 -20.42
CA ALA A 219 6.05 -9.19 -20.54
C ALA A 219 4.64 -8.75 -20.07
N GLU A 220 4.55 -7.98 -18.99
CA GLU A 220 3.29 -7.38 -18.56
C GLU A 220 2.74 -6.39 -19.59
N ALA A 221 3.59 -5.58 -20.22
CA ALA A 221 3.16 -4.71 -21.32
C ALA A 221 2.46 -5.50 -22.43
N LEU A 222 3.06 -6.60 -22.88
CA LEU A 222 2.46 -7.49 -23.89
C LEU A 222 1.14 -8.12 -23.44
N SER A 223 0.97 -8.36 -22.13
CA SER A 223 -0.26 -8.89 -21.56
C SER A 223 -1.44 -7.89 -21.64
N PHE A 224 -1.16 -6.58 -21.64
CA PHE A 224 -2.18 -5.53 -21.63
C PHE A 224 -2.36 -4.79 -22.95
N LEU A 225 -1.37 -4.84 -23.86
CA LEU A 225 -1.47 -4.19 -25.16
C LEU A 225 -2.63 -4.76 -25.99
N ARG A 226 -3.34 -3.86 -26.68
CA ARG A 226 -4.45 -4.23 -27.56
C ARG A 226 -3.95 -4.83 -28.87
N GLY A 227 -4.80 -5.59 -29.56
CA GLY A 227 -4.45 -6.21 -30.84
C GLY A 227 -4.05 -5.21 -31.93
N ASP A 228 -4.73 -4.06 -31.99
CA ASP A 228 -4.41 -2.96 -32.91
C ASP A 228 -3.03 -2.33 -32.64
N GLN A 229 -2.54 -2.41 -31.40
CA GLN A 229 -1.22 -1.90 -31.01
C GLN A 229 -0.09 -2.86 -31.40
N LEU A 230 -0.34 -4.18 -31.30
CA LEU A 230 0.66 -5.22 -31.56
C LEU A 230 0.80 -5.57 -33.05
N GLY A 231 -0.26 -5.36 -33.84
CA GLY A 231 -0.30 -5.78 -35.24
C GLY A 231 -0.31 -7.31 -35.36
N THR A 232 0.55 -7.86 -36.21
CA THR A 232 0.72 -9.31 -36.37
C THR A 232 1.24 -9.93 -35.08
N LEU A 233 0.53 -10.93 -34.53
CA LEU A 233 0.87 -11.52 -33.23
C LEU A 233 1.97 -12.58 -33.29
N GLU A 234 2.15 -13.25 -34.43
CA GLU A 234 3.10 -14.37 -34.58
C GLU A 234 4.54 -14.03 -34.14
N PRO A 235 5.13 -12.87 -34.52
CA PRO A 235 6.48 -12.52 -34.05
C PRO A 235 6.56 -12.37 -32.53
N TRP A 236 5.50 -11.86 -31.89
CA TRP A 236 5.45 -11.73 -30.43
C TRP A 236 5.30 -13.08 -29.75
N GLN A 237 4.49 -13.98 -30.32
CA GLN A 237 4.32 -15.35 -29.83
C GLN A 237 5.66 -16.10 -29.88
N GLN A 238 6.37 -16.04 -31.00
CA GLN A 238 7.69 -16.68 -31.17
C GLN A 238 8.72 -16.10 -30.19
N LEU A 239 8.75 -14.77 -30.04
CA LEU A 239 9.65 -14.10 -29.11
C LEU A 239 9.41 -14.54 -27.66
N VAL A 240 8.16 -14.47 -27.18
CA VAL A 240 7.82 -14.85 -25.80
C VAL A 240 8.08 -16.34 -25.56
N ALA A 241 7.74 -17.21 -26.52
CA ALA A 241 8.02 -18.64 -26.41
C ALA A 241 9.52 -18.93 -26.33
N GLY A 242 10.34 -18.23 -27.14
CA GLY A 242 11.80 -18.33 -27.09
C GLY A 242 12.38 -17.93 -25.73
N VAL A 243 11.91 -16.81 -25.16
CA VAL A 243 12.35 -16.37 -23.82
C VAL A 243 11.95 -17.38 -22.75
N ILE A 244 10.71 -17.89 -22.78
CA ILE A 244 10.25 -18.93 -21.85
C ILE A 244 11.09 -20.20 -21.97
N ALA A 245 11.50 -20.61 -23.17
CA ALA A 245 12.30 -21.83 -23.37
C ALA A 245 13.71 -21.74 -22.75
N THR A 246 14.21 -20.51 -22.53
CA THR A 246 15.52 -20.26 -21.89
C THR A 246 15.44 -20.03 -20.38
N ALA A 247 14.22 -20.05 -19.83
CA ALA A 247 13.97 -19.85 -18.40
C ALA A 247 14.66 -20.92 -17.54
N PRO A 248 15.35 -20.55 -16.44
CA PRO A 248 15.88 -21.54 -15.51
C PRO A 248 14.75 -22.37 -14.87
N PRO A 249 15.05 -23.59 -14.39
CA PRO A 249 14.10 -24.37 -13.60
C PRO A 249 13.58 -23.60 -12.38
N LEU A 250 12.35 -23.89 -11.96
CA LEU A 250 11.81 -23.31 -10.73
C LEU A 250 12.62 -23.76 -9.52
N ALA A 251 12.88 -22.82 -8.63
CA ALA A 251 13.55 -23.07 -7.36
C ALA A 251 12.83 -22.32 -6.25
N VAL A 252 12.83 -22.90 -5.05
CA VAL A 252 12.31 -22.24 -3.85
C VAL A 252 13.40 -21.31 -3.31
N ALA A 253 13.14 -20.01 -3.31
CA ALA A 253 14.07 -19.03 -2.79
C ALA A 253 14.36 -19.26 -1.30
N GLN A 254 15.62 -19.11 -0.92
CA GLN A 254 16.09 -19.25 0.47
C GLN A 254 16.36 -17.86 1.07
N ASP A 255 16.24 -17.74 2.39
CA ASP A 255 16.59 -16.49 3.08
C ASP A 255 18.12 -16.40 3.17
N GLU A 256 18.74 -15.40 2.51
CA GLU A 256 20.21 -15.16 2.59
C GLU A 256 20.63 -14.35 3.84
N GLY A 257 19.92 -14.54 4.96
CA GLY A 257 20.05 -13.74 6.19
C GLY A 257 19.25 -12.43 6.11
N ASP A 258 18.64 -12.06 7.24
CA ASP A 258 17.69 -10.94 7.31
C ASP A 258 18.31 -9.61 6.84
N PRO A 259 17.86 -9.05 5.70
CA PRO A 259 18.38 -7.76 5.23
C PRO A 259 18.05 -6.60 6.18
N ARG A 260 17.09 -6.76 7.11
CA ARG A 260 16.75 -5.76 8.12
C ARG A 260 17.83 -5.62 9.19
N GLY A 261 18.53 -6.71 9.53
CA GLY A 261 19.66 -6.70 10.48
C GLY A 261 20.90 -5.92 10.00
N LYS A 262 20.95 -5.55 8.71
CA LYS A 262 22.06 -4.79 8.10
C LYS A 262 21.82 -3.28 8.01
N ALA A 263 20.73 -2.74 8.58
CA ALA A 263 20.34 -1.34 8.40
C ALA A 263 20.23 -0.90 6.92
N LEU A 264 20.05 -1.86 6.00
CA LEU A 264 19.84 -1.64 4.56
C LEU A 264 18.37 -1.31 4.29
N PHE A 265 17.79 -0.38 5.06
CA PHE A 265 16.37 0.02 4.99
C PHE A 265 15.98 0.75 3.70
N THR A 266 16.72 0.53 2.61
CA THR A 266 16.53 1.22 1.34
C THR A 266 16.91 0.37 0.12
N PHE A 267 17.70 -0.70 0.22
CA PHE A 267 18.35 -1.28 -0.98
C PHE A 267 17.64 -2.49 -1.62
N LEU A 268 16.86 -3.24 -0.85
CA LEU A 268 16.00 -4.30 -1.40
C LEU A 268 14.57 -3.78 -1.50
N GLU A 269 14.41 -2.65 -2.17
CA GLU A 269 13.10 -2.36 -2.71
C GLU A 269 12.66 -3.53 -3.57
N SER A 270 11.37 -3.76 -3.45
CA SER A 270 10.68 -4.95 -3.87
C SER A 270 10.85 -5.18 -5.40
N SER A 271 11.94 -5.82 -5.82
CA SER A 271 12.26 -6.02 -7.24
C SER A 271 11.70 -7.36 -7.70
N PRO A 272 11.11 -7.45 -8.91
CA PRO A 272 10.67 -8.72 -9.46
C PRO A 272 11.81 -9.74 -9.52
N THR A 273 11.49 -10.99 -9.27
CA THR A 273 12.43 -12.10 -9.27
C THR A 273 12.29 -12.95 -10.53
N PRO A 274 13.17 -13.93 -10.79
CA PRO A 274 13.01 -14.83 -11.93
C PRO A 274 11.62 -15.48 -12.01
N LEU A 275 11.04 -15.87 -10.86
CA LEU A 275 9.67 -16.38 -10.80
C LEU A 275 8.64 -15.34 -11.25
N THR A 276 8.82 -14.08 -10.84
CA THR A 276 7.92 -12.98 -11.24
C THR A 276 7.98 -12.78 -12.76
N ALA A 277 9.18 -12.82 -13.34
CA ALA A 277 9.37 -12.72 -14.79
C ALA A 277 8.72 -13.91 -15.53
N HIS A 278 8.85 -15.14 -15.02
CA HIS A 278 8.21 -16.32 -15.61
C HIS A 278 6.68 -16.21 -15.56
N ALA A 279 6.12 -15.75 -14.45
CA ALA A 279 4.69 -15.54 -14.32
C ALA A 279 4.17 -14.48 -15.28
N ALA A 280 4.90 -13.36 -15.44
CA ALA A 280 4.56 -12.33 -16.42
C ALA A 280 4.66 -12.84 -17.87
N LEU A 281 5.68 -13.61 -18.20
CA LEU A 281 5.84 -14.24 -19.52
C LEU A 281 4.73 -15.26 -19.80
N ALA A 282 4.34 -16.06 -18.80
CA ALA A 282 3.23 -16.99 -18.93
C ALA A 282 1.90 -16.25 -19.23
N ARG A 283 1.62 -15.15 -18.51
CA ARG A 283 0.47 -14.28 -18.80
C ARG A 283 0.53 -13.68 -20.21
N ALA A 284 1.70 -13.23 -20.64
CA ALA A 284 1.89 -12.70 -22.00
C ALA A 284 1.63 -13.78 -23.05
N ALA A 285 2.12 -15.00 -22.85
CA ALA A 285 1.90 -16.12 -23.74
C ALA A 285 0.41 -16.51 -23.80
N ASP A 286 -0.27 -16.60 -22.65
CA ASP A 286 -1.72 -16.86 -22.58
C ASP A 286 -2.51 -15.75 -23.32
N ARG A 287 -2.15 -14.47 -23.11
CA ARG A 287 -2.75 -13.34 -23.82
C ARG A 287 -2.57 -13.42 -25.33
N LEU A 288 -1.35 -13.71 -25.78
CA LEU A 288 -0.99 -13.74 -27.20
C LEU A 288 -1.61 -14.96 -27.91
N ALA A 289 -1.88 -16.05 -27.19
CA ALA A 289 -2.60 -17.21 -27.69
C ALA A 289 -4.13 -17.03 -27.71
N GLY A 290 -4.66 -15.94 -27.15
CA GLY A 290 -6.10 -15.73 -26.99
C GLY A 290 -6.72 -16.51 -25.83
N GLU A 291 -5.90 -17.00 -24.90
CA GLU A 291 -6.26 -17.86 -23.77
C GLU A 291 -6.27 -17.08 -22.43
N TRP A 292 -6.44 -15.75 -22.49
CA TRP A 292 -6.38 -14.88 -21.30
C TRP A 292 -7.34 -15.30 -20.18
N ALA A 293 -8.55 -15.75 -20.54
CA ALA A 293 -9.58 -16.11 -19.56
C ALA A 293 -9.27 -17.41 -18.82
N THR A 294 -8.63 -18.38 -19.48
CA THR A 294 -8.28 -19.68 -18.90
C THR A 294 -6.85 -19.74 -18.37
N ALA A 295 -5.98 -18.80 -18.78
CA ALA A 295 -4.60 -18.60 -18.34
C ALA A 295 -3.81 -19.91 -18.07
N PRO A 296 -3.81 -20.89 -19.00
CA PRO A 296 -3.35 -22.25 -18.71
C PRO A 296 -1.87 -22.30 -18.34
N ARG A 297 -1.01 -21.49 -18.97
CA ARG A 297 0.43 -21.49 -18.69
C ARG A 297 0.71 -20.86 -17.34
N TRP A 298 0.01 -19.77 -17.01
CA TRP A 298 0.14 -19.13 -15.71
C TRP A 298 -0.33 -20.04 -14.57
N HIS A 299 -1.48 -20.72 -14.73
CA HIS A 299 -1.99 -21.67 -13.73
C HIS A 299 -1.09 -22.90 -13.58
N ALA A 300 -0.55 -23.44 -14.67
CA ALA A 300 0.42 -24.53 -14.62
C ALA A 300 1.67 -24.12 -13.82
N LEU A 301 2.25 -22.95 -14.13
CA LEU A 301 3.41 -22.42 -13.41
C LEU A 301 3.14 -22.25 -11.91
N LYS A 302 1.99 -21.64 -11.54
CA LYS A 302 1.57 -21.47 -10.15
C LYS A 302 1.46 -22.82 -9.43
N THR A 303 0.81 -23.79 -10.07
CA THR A 303 0.59 -25.13 -9.50
C THR A 303 1.92 -25.85 -9.27
N THR A 304 2.83 -25.84 -10.25
CA THR A 304 4.16 -26.44 -10.11
C THR A 304 4.98 -25.78 -9.00
N TYR A 305 4.95 -24.44 -8.90
CA TYR A 305 5.65 -23.76 -7.83
C TYR A 305 5.07 -24.09 -6.44
N GLU A 306 3.74 -24.12 -6.30
CA GLU A 306 3.11 -24.50 -5.03
C GLU A 306 3.39 -25.93 -4.63
N GLN A 307 3.45 -26.88 -5.56
CA GLN A 307 3.85 -28.26 -5.26
C GLN A 307 5.29 -28.33 -4.74
N LEU A 308 6.17 -27.49 -5.28
CA LEU A 308 7.56 -27.41 -4.87
C LEU A 308 7.73 -26.71 -3.50
N ALA A 309 7.06 -25.58 -3.30
CA ALA A 309 7.23 -24.75 -2.11
C ALA A 309 6.34 -25.16 -0.93
N LEU A 310 5.20 -25.81 -1.19
CA LEU A 310 4.18 -26.17 -0.19
C LEU A 310 3.77 -27.66 -0.31
N PRO A 311 4.71 -28.60 -0.13
CA PRO A 311 4.46 -30.03 -0.35
C PRO A 311 3.65 -30.70 0.76
N VAL A 312 3.58 -30.12 1.97
CA VAL A 312 2.86 -30.68 3.11
C VAL A 312 1.45 -30.09 3.16
N GLU A 313 0.44 -30.92 3.33
CA GLU A 313 -0.95 -30.50 3.48
C GLU A 313 -1.58 -31.15 4.72
N VAL A 314 -2.22 -30.35 5.56
CA VAL A 314 -3.01 -30.79 6.71
C VAL A 314 -4.33 -30.01 6.74
N ALA A 315 -5.41 -30.62 7.22
CA ALA A 315 -6.72 -29.98 7.18
C ALA A 315 -7.62 -30.39 8.35
N THR A 316 -8.52 -29.48 8.70
CA THR A 316 -9.75 -29.74 9.47
C THR A 316 -10.96 -29.46 8.58
N THR A 317 -12.17 -29.49 9.14
CA THR A 317 -13.38 -29.04 8.44
C THR A 317 -13.42 -27.54 8.16
N THR A 318 -12.67 -26.73 8.93
CA THR A 318 -12.68 -25.26 8.85
C THR A 318 -11.41 -24.65 8.27
N VAL A 319 -10.30 -25.39 8.24
CA VAL A 319 -9.01 -24.87 7.78
C VAL A 319 -8.33 -25.91 6.92
N LYS A 320 -7.80 -25.49 5.77
CA LYS A 320 -6.91 -26.27 4.93
C LYS A 320 -5.56 -25.56 4.85
N LEU A 321 -4.52 -26.17 5.41
CA LEU A 321 -3.19 -25.59 5.52
C LEU A 321 -2.21 -26.34 4.62
N ARG A 322 -1.49 -25.61 3.78
CA ARG A 322 -0.36 -26.11 2.98
C ARG A 322 0.93 -25.40 3.39
N THR A 323 2.01 -26.14 3.58
CA THR A 323 3.28 -25.61 4.05
C THR A 323 4.48 -26.37 3.49
N GLY A 324 5.65 -25.72 3.53
CA GLY A 324 6.94 -26.34 3.30
C GLY A 324 7.98 -25.83 4.30
N PRO A 325 9.19 -26.39 4.32
CA PRO A 325 9.69 -27.47 3.44
C PRO A 325 9.10 -28.86 3.78
N ALA A 326 9.42 -29.88 2.98
CA ALA A 326 8.82 -31.22 3.09
C ALA A 326 9.06 -31.93 4.44
N ASP A 327 10.12 -31.57 5.15
CA ASP A 327 10.51 -32.09 6.46
C ASP A 327 9.90 -31.32 7.65
N THR A 328 8.97 -30.41 7.38
CA THR A 328 8.21 -29.68 8.40
C THR A 328 7.48 -30.64 9.35
N THR A 329 7.64 -30.42 10.66
CA THR A 329 6.99 -31.23 11.71
C THR A 329 5.93 -30.49 12.54
N ASP A 330 5.81 -29.17 12.42
CA ASP A 330 4.89 -28.33 13.22
C ASP A 330 3.55 -28.03 12.52
N SER A 331 3.27 -28.63 11.36
CA SER A 331 2.10 -28.33 10.53
C SER A 331 0.77 -28.52 11.29
N THR A 332 0.67 -29.55 12.12
CA THR A 332 -0.50 -29.82 12.98
C THR A 332 -0.67 -28.75 14.08
N GLU A 333 0.43 -28.24 14.62
CA GLU A 333 0.40 -27.16 15.63
C GLU A 333 -0.10 -25.85 14.98
N LEU A 334 0.44 -25.49 13.81
CA LEU A 334 0.03 -24.30 13.07
C LEU A 334 -1.44 -24.38 12.64
N LEU A 335 -1.89 -25.55 12.18
CA LEU A 335 -3.30 -25.81 11.86
C LEU A 335 -4.19 -25.58 13.09
N THR A 336 -3.75 -26.06 14.26
CA THR A 336 -4.46 -25.90 15.52
C THR A 336 -4.53 -24.42 15.94
N ILE A 337 -3.44 -23.66 15.77
CA ILE A 337 -3.42 -22.21 16.05
C ILE A 337 -4.48 -21.50 15.22
N VAL A 338 -4.53 -21.73 13.90
CA VAL A 338 -5.51 -21.07 13.01
C VAL A 338 -6.93 -21.48 13.39
N ALA A 339 -7.22 -22.78 13.51
CA ALA A 339 -8.57 -23.28 13.78
C ALA A 339 -9.13 -22.77 15.12
N GLN A 340 -8.30 -22.72 16.16
CA GLN A 340 -8.72 -22.20 17.45
C GLN A 340 -8.85 -20.69 17.46
N THR A 341 -8.00 -19.97 16.72
CA THR A 341 -8.14 -18.51 16.61
C THR A 341 -9.41 -18.12 15.88
N TYR A 342 -9.77 -18.85 14.82
CA TYR A 342 -11.04 -18.68 14.13
C TYR A 342 -12.23 -18.81 15.09
N THR A 343 -12.16 -19.80 15.99
CA THR A 343 -13.20 -20.03 17.01
C THR A 343 -13.23 -18.91 18.05
N LEU A 344 -12.06 -18.51 18.58
CA LEU A 344 -11.94 -17.44 19.57
C LEU A 344 -12.42 -16.09 19.02
N ALA A 345 -12.05 -15.75 17.79
CA ALA A 345 -12.47 -14.52 17.12
C ALA A 345 -14.00 -14.42 17.07
N ARG A 346 -14.68 -15.50 16.67
CA ARG A 346 -16.14 -15.56 16.66
C ARG A 346 -16.74 -15.42 18.06
N GLN A 347 -16.15 -16.05 19.06
CA GLN A 347 -16.61 -15.92 20.45
C GLN A 347 -16.50 -14.48 20.96
N LEU A 348 -15.41 -13.77 20.66
CA LEU A 348 -15.23 -12.37 21.06
C LEU A 348 -16.17 -11.39 20.34
N LEU A 349 -16.67 -11.74 19.15
CA LEU A 349 -17.70 -10.97 18.46
C LEU A 349 -19.11 -11.17 19.06
N GLY A 350 -19.29 -12.09 20.01
CA GLY A 350 -20.58 -12.37 20.63
C GLY A 350 -21.64 -12.81 19.62
N THR A 351 -22.84 -12.24 19.69
CA THR A 351 -23.96 -12.61 18.80
C THR A 351 -23.66 -12.35 17.31
N VAL A 352 -22.82 -11.37 16.99
CA VAL A 352 -22.36 -11.11 15.61
C VAL A 352 -21.53 -12.27 15.06
N GLY A 353 -20.78 -12.97 15.93
CA GLY A 353 -19.93 -14.11 15.56
C GLY A 353 -20.64 -15.46 15.48
N GLU A 354 -21.92 -15.55 15.86
CA GLU A 354 -22.67 -16.81 15.85
C GLU A 354 -22.95 -17.30 14.43
N THR A 355 -23.31 -16.39 13.53
CA THR A 355 -23.67 -16.72 12.14
C THR A 355 -22.93 -15.82 11.15
N PRO A 356 -22.35 -16.39 10.07
CA PRO A 356 -21.73 -15.57 9.04
C PRO A 356 -22.79 -14.72 8.32
N ILE A 357 -22.33 -13.67 7.64
CA ILE A 357 -23.14 -12.96 6.66
C ILE A 357 -23.36 -13.94 5.49
N PRO A 358 -24.60 -14.11 4.98
CA PRO A 358 -24.89 -15.09 3.93
C PRO A 358 -24.02 -14.90 2.69
N GLY A 359 -23.28 -15.94 2.30
CA GLY A 359 -22.43 -15.95 1.12
C GLY A 359 -21.04 -15.32 1.29
N GLU A 360 -20.72 -14.75 2.45
CA GLU A 360 -19.42 -14.11 2.72
C GLU A 360 -18.40 -15.07 3.33
N GLU A 361 -18.85 -16.16 3.95
CA GLU A 361 -17.94 -17.13 4.57
C GLU A 361 -17.38 -18.12 3.55
N GLN A 362 -16.04 -18.14 3.43
CA GLN A 362 -15.32 -19.08 2.57
C GLN A 362 -14.69 -20.18 3.41
N GLN A 363 -15.33 -21.35 3.43
CA GLN A 363 -14.85 -22.54 4.14
C GLN A 363 -14.48 -23.67 3.17
N PRO A 364 -13.42 -24.45 3.46
CA PRO A 364 -12.45 -24.21 4.52
C PRO A 364 -11.54 -23.00 4.22
N LEU A 365 -11.12 -22.27 5.27
CA LEU A 365 -10.12 -21.21 5.15
C LEU A 365 -8.80 -21.81 4.62
N GLN A 366 -8.31 -21.30 3.50
CA GLN A 366 -7.05 -21.76 2.91
C GLN A 366 -5.87 -21.02 3.56
N VAL A 367 -4.83 -21.75 3.94
CA VAL A 367 -3.63 -21.17 4.58
C VAL A 367 -2.38 -21.68 3.87
N LEU A 368 -1.57 -20.78 3.32
CA LEU A 368 -0.31 -21.09 2.65
C LEU A 368 0.85 -20.55 3.48
N ILE A 369 1.70 -21.43 4.00
CA ILE A 369 2.88 -21.07 4.82
C ILE A 369 4.15 -21.46 4.09
N PHE A 370 4.77 -20.48 3.45
CA PHE A 370 6.00 -20.65 2.67
C PHE A 370 7.21 -20.97 3.57
N PRO A 371 8.22 -21.70 3.04
CA PRO A 371 9.37 -22.15 3.82
C PRO A 371 10.30 -21.02 4.28
N SER A 372 10.21 -19.83 3.71
CA SER A 372 11.10 -18.70 3.97
C SER A 372 10.42 -17.37 3.58
N GLN A 373 10.96 -16.25 4.05
CA GLN A 373 10.49 -14.92 3.64
C GLN A 373 10.71 -14.68 2.15
N ALA A 374 11.85 -15.15 1.62
CA ALA A 374 12.17 -15.05 0.20
C ALA A 374 11.17 -15.80 -0.68
N ALA A 375 10.80 -17.03 -0.32
CA ALA A 375 9.81 -17.81 -1.06
C ALA A 375 8.42 -17.19 -1.02
N TYR A 376 8.02 -16.63 0.13
CA TYR A 376 6.78 -15.86 0.24
C TYR A 376 6.79 -14.64 -0.67
N ARG A 377 7.84 -13.81 -0.60
CA ARG A 377 7.95 -12.61 -1.44
C ARG A 377 7.90 -12.97 -2.93
N ASP A 378 8.60 -14.02 -3.33
CA ASP A 378 8.59 -14.51 -4.71
C ASP A 378 7.19 -14.90 -5.17
N TYR A 379 6.50 -15.71 -4.37
CA TYR A 379 5.14 -16.14 -4.68
C TYR A 379 4.18 -14.96 -4.77
N MET A 380 4.19 -14.09 -3.75
CA MET A 380 3.26 -12.97 -3.65
C MET A 380 3.42 -12.02 -4.84
N ARG A 381 4.65 -11.72 -5.28
CA ARG A 381 4.90 -10.93 -6.49
C ARG A 381 4.40 -11.59 -7.77
N ALA A 382 4.63 -12.89 -7.90
CA ALA A 382 4.37 -13.60 -9.14
C ALA A 382 2.86 -13.84 -9.36
N PHE A 383 2.15 -14.15 -8.27
CA PHE A 383 0.81 -14.72 -8.34
C PHE A 383 -0.29 -13.92 -7.65
N THR A 384 0.04 -12.85 -6.93
CA THR A 384 -0.94 -12.03 -6.20
C THR A 384 -0.80 -10.54 -6.53
N PRO A 385 -1.84 -9.71 -6.29
CA PRO A 385 -1.75 -8.26 -6.47
C PRO A 385 -1.21 -7.53 -5.24
N PHE A 386 -0.85 -8.24 -4.17
CA PHE A 386 -0.55 -7.62 -2.89
C PHE A 386 0.91 -7.17 -2.76
N THR A 387 1.14 -6.28 -1.78
CA THR A 387 2.49 -5.98 -1.32
C THR A 387 3.14 -7.21 -0.68
N VAL A 388 4.46 -7.26 -0.68
CA VAL A 388 5.23 -8.43 -0.24
C VAL A 388 6.08 -8.17 1.00
N ASP A 389 6.12 -6.91 1.47
CA ASP A 389 6.91 -6.48 2.61
C ASP A 389 6.07 -6.45 3.89
N VAL A 390 5.35 -7.54 4.12
CA VAL A 390 4.48 -7.77 5.28
C VAL A 390 4.63 -9.21 5.78
N ASP A 391 4.27 -9.44 7.03
CA ASP A 391 4.49 -10.74 7.68
C ASP A 391 3.46 -11.80 7.27
N GLY A 392 2.27 -11.37 6.85
CA GLY A 392 1.20 -12.18 6.26
C GLY A 392 0.13 -11.28 5.65
N ILE A 393 -0.78 -11.88 4.88
CA ILE A 393 -1.96 -11.22 4.27
C ILE A 393 -3.10 -12.23 4.19
N TYR A 394 -4.31 -11.81 4.55
CA TYR A 394 -5.56 -12.46 4.18
C TYR A 394 -6.18 -11.85 2.90
N ASP A 395 -6.32 -12.65 1.85
CA ASP A 395 -7.07 -12.29 0.64
C ASP A 395 -8.54 -12.74 0.77
N ALA A 396 -9.40 -11.80 1.16
CA ALA A 396 -10.82 -12.02 1.27
C ALA A 396 -11.49 -12.43 -0.06
N ALA A 397 -10.95 -12.03 -1.21
CA ALA A 397 -11.53 -12.40 -2.50
C ALA A 397 -11.30 -13.88 -2.85
N GLN A 398 -10.21 -14.47 -2.34
CA GLN A 398 -9.85 -15.88 -2.58
C GLN A 398 -10.06 -16.78 -1.36
N GLY A 399 -10.28 -16.21 -0.17
CA GLY A 399 -10.36 -16.96 1.08
C GLY A 399 -9.01 -17.59 1.46
N VAL A 400 -7.89 -16.93 1.13
CA VAL A 400 -6.54 -17.45 1.33
C VAL A 400 -5.73 -16.54 2.26
N LEU A 401 -5.15 -17.14 3.29
CA LEU A 401 -4.15 -16.53 4.16
C LEU A 401 -2.76 -16.94 3.67
N TYR A 402 -1.89 -15.96 3.41
CA TYR A 402 -0.50 -16.18 3.03
C TYR A 402 0.43 -15.78 4.17
N SER A 403 1.42 -16.61 4.48
CA SER A 403 2.44 -16.31 5.48
C SER A 403 3.71 -17.14 5.22
N TYR A 404 4.73 -17.00 6.07
CA TYR A 404 6.00 -17.73 5.94
C TYR A 404 6.62 -18.18 7.25
N ARG A 405 7.49 -19.18 7.19
CA ARG A 405 8.33 -19.60 8.30
C ARG A 405 9.41 -18.56 8.55
N ARG A 406 9.65 -18.26 9.82
CA ARG A 406 10.62 -17.24 10.24
C ARG A 406 11.31 -17.64 11.53
N GLY A 407 12.58 -17.27 11.64
CA GLY A 407 13.38 -17.45 12.85
C GLY A 407 12.99 -16.45 13.95
N VAL A 408 13.42 -16.75 15.17
CA VAL A 408 13.28 -15.82 16.31
C VAL A 408 14.01 -14.51 16.01
N GLY A 409 13.32 -13.39 16.17
CA GLY A 409 13.88 -12.05 15.94
C GLY A 409 14.05 -11.66 14.47
N GLN A 410 13.71 -12.53 13.51
CA GLN A 410 13.72 -12.16 12.08
C GLN A 410 12.68 -11.06 11.83
N THR A 411 11.50 -11.17 12.40
CA THR A 411 10.37 -10.23 12.26
C THR A 411 9.94 -9.73 13.63
N ALA A 412 9.16 -8.64 13.66
CA ALA A 412 8.60 -8.12 14.91
C ALA A 412 7.55 -9.07 15.52
N ASN A 413 6.81 -9.77 14.65
CA ASN A 413 5.78 -10.75 15.02
C ASN A 413 6.29 -12.17 14.76
N SER A 414 6.05 -13.11 15.67
CA SER A 414 6.22 -14.54 15.38
C SER A 414 5.22 -15.01 14.32
N LEU A 415 5.50 -16.14 13.66
CA LEU A 415 4.54 -16.75 12.74
C LEU A 415 3.19 -17.01 13.43
N SER A 416 3.20 -17.45 14.68
CA SER A 416 1.97 -17.70 15.42
C SER A 416 1.16 -16.42 15.63
N GLU A 417 1.80 -15.29 15.98
CA GLU A 417 1.13 -13.99 16.11
C GLU A 417 0.52 -13.54 14.79
N THR A 418 1.27 -13.65 13.68
CA THR A 418 0.77 -13.31 12.34
C THR A 418 -0.42 -14.19 11.94
N LEU A 419 -0.35 -15.51 12.17
CA LEU A 419 -1.47 -16.39 11.83
C LEU A 419 -2.73 -16.02 12.62
N ARG A 420 -2.59 -15.64 13.89
CA ARG A 420 -3.73 -15.19 14.70
C ARG A 420 -4.32 -13.87 14.18
N HIS A 421 -3.44 -12.91 13.89
CA HIS A 421 -3.79 -11.61 13.33
C HIS A 421 -4.56 -11.77 12.00
N GLU A 422 -4.00 -12.46 11.02
CA GLU A 422 -4.63 -12.62 9.70
C GLU A 422 -5.90 -13.48 9.73
N THR A 423 -5.98 -14.44 10.66
CA THR A 423 -7.23 -15.22 10.88
C THR A 423 -8.37 -14.31 11.36
N SER A 424 -8.05 -13.25 12.12
CA SER A 424 -9.03 -12.24 12.53
C SER A 424 -9.73 -11.61 11.33
N HIS A 425 -8.96 -11.22 10.31
CA HIS A 425 -9.51 -10.60 9.10
C HIS A 425 -10.44 -11.54 8.32
N ALA A 426 -10.14 -12.85 8.30
CA ALA A 426 -11.05 -13.84 7.73
C ALA A 426 -12.41 -13.87 8.46
N VAL A 427 -12.39 -13.66 9.78
CA VAL A 427 -13.62 -13.63 10.59
C VAL A 427 -14.33 -12.27 10.47
N THR A 428 -13.62 -11.15 10.52
CA THR A 428 -14.28 -9.82 10.39
C THR A 428 -14.90 -9.64 9.01
N ALA A 429 -14.24 -10.12 7.94
CA ALA A 429 -14.79 -10.12 6.58
C ALA A 429 -16.09 -10.94 6.48
N ALA A 430 -16.13 -12.14 7.08
CA ALA A 430 -17.31 -13.01 6.97
C ALA A 430 -18.45 -12.66 7.94
N TYR A 431 -18.17 -11.99 9.07
CA TYR A 431 -19.15 -11.82 10.16
C TYR A 431 -19.50 -10.36 10.47
N VAL A 432 -18.64 -9.39 10.16
CA VAL A 432 -18.81 -7.99 10.59
C VAL A 432 -19.05 -7.05 9.41
N PHE A 433 -18.32 -7.21 8.30
CA PHE A 433 -18.34 -6.26 7.19
C PHE A 433 -19.01 -6.84 5.95
N PRO A 434 -20.25 -6.43 5.60
CA PRO A 434 -20.90 -6.88 4.39
C PRO A 434 -20.16 -6.43 3.12
N GLY A 435 -20.05 -7.32 2.13
CA GLY A 435 -19.34 -7.10 0.88
C GLY A 435 -17.85 -7.37 0.97
N HIS A 436 -17.16 -7.12 -0.15
CA HIS A 436 -15.72 -7.33 -0.26
C HIS A 436 -14.98 -6.01 -0.42
N TRP A 437 -13.66 -6.03 -0.26
CA TRP A 437 -12.79 -4.86 -0.38
C TRP A 437 -13.07 -3.97 -1.61
N ARG A 438 -13.40 -4.57 -2.77
CA ARG A 438 -13.68 -3.84 -4.02
C ARG A 438 -15.16 -3.51 -4.25
N SER A 439 -16.05 -3.92 -3.35
CA SER A 439 -17.48 -3.68 -3.48
C SER A 439 -17.78 -2.18 -3.37
N PRO A 440 -18.66 -1.61 -4.23
CA PRO A 440 -19.09 -0.23 -4.11
C PRO A 440 -19.63 0.06 -2.70
N GLY A 441 -19.13 1.13 -2.07
CA GLY A 441 -19.55 1.52 -0.73
C GLY A 441 -18.87 0.76 0.42
N TYR A 442 -18.08 -0.29 0.17
CA TYR A 442 -17.36 -1.01 1.22
C TYR A 442 -16.50 -0.06 2.07
N HIS A 443 -15.80 0.87 1.42
CA HIS A 443 -14.97 1.88 2.07
C HIS A 443 -15.73 3.17 2.43
N GLN A 444 -17.06 3.22 2.39
CA GLN A 444 -17.79 4.47 2.68
C GLN A 444 -17.54 4.96 4.11
N GLU A 445 -17.51 4.05 5.08
CA GLU A 445 -17.25 4.36 6.49
C GLU A 445 -15.90 3.80 6.94
N PRO A 446 -15.15 4.54 7.79
CA PRO A 446 -13.88 4.07 8.31
C PRO A 446 -14.11 2.88 9.25
N LYS A 447 -13.27 1.87 9.13
CA LYS A 447 -13.35 0.64 9.93
C LYS A 447 -11.99 0.07 10.34
N GLY A 448 -10.89 0.66 9.85
CA GLY A 448 -9.53 0.18 10.11
C GLY A 448 -9.20 0.11 11.60
N TRP A 449 -9.72 1.04 12.41
CA TRP A 449 -9.46 1.02 13.87
C TRP A 449 -9.98 -0.25 14.54
N PHE A 450 -11.11 -0.79 14.06
CA PHE A 450 -11.67 -2.02 14.58
C PHE A 450 -11.04 -3.23 13.91
N ASP A 451 -10.94 -3.24 12.58
CA ASP A 451 -10.42 -4.39 11.83
C ASP A 451 -8.97 -4.72 12.25
N GLU A 452 -8.08 -3.73 12.24
CA GLU A 452 -6.69 -3.88 12.67
C GLU A 452 -6.59 -4.03 14.19
N GLY A 453 -7.33 -3.23 14.96
CA GLY A 453 -7.28 -3.30 16.42
C GLY A 453 -7.75 -4.65 16.97
N PHE A 454 -8.77 -5.26 16.37
CA PHE A 454 -9.26 -6.59 16.73
C PHE A 454 -8.25 -7.68 16.35
N ALA A 455 -7.62 -7.57 15.18
CA ALA A 455 -6.53 -8.45 14.78
C ALA A 455 -5.34 -8.39 15.75
N GLU A 456 -4.96 -7.20 16.20
CA GLU A 456 -3.90 -7.01 17.21
C GLU A 456 -4.27 -7.53 18.59
N VAL A 457 -5.55 -7.47 18.99
CA VAL A 457 -6.00 -8.13 20.22
C VAL A 457 -5.81 -9.64 20.10
N LEU A 458 -6.23 -10.25 18.98
CA LEU A 458 -6.13 -11.70 18.77
C LEU A 458 -4.68 -12.20 18.62
N ALA A 459 -3.79 -11.38 18.06
CA ALA A 459 -2.39 -11.73 17.78
C ALA A 459 -1.67 -12.36 18.99
N ILE A 460 -1.99 -11.90 20.19
CA ILE A 460 -1.32 -12.28 21.44
C ILE A 460 -2.19 -13.15 22.38
N GLN A 461 -3.39 -13.53 21.97
CA GLN A 461 -4.23 -14.40 22.81
C GLN A 461 -3.76 -15.85 22.75
N SER A 462 -3.66 -16.46 23.93
CA SER A 462 -3.53 -17.91 24.07
C SER A 462 -4.90 -18.54 24.29
N GLN A 463 -5.05 -19.78 23.85
CA GLN A 463 -6.31 -20.55 23.86
C GLN A 463 -6.85 -20.81 25.28
N HIS A 464 -6.02 -20.62 26.31
CA HIS A 464 -6.34 -20.92 27.71
C HIS A 464 -6.44 -19.67 28.59
N ALA A 465 -6.33 -18.48 28.00
CA ALA A 465 -6.43 -17.25 28.78
C ALA A 465 -7.89 -17.03 29.22
N SER A 466 -8.16 -17.12 30.51
CA SER A 466 -9.48 -16.81 31.10
C SER A 466 -9.84 -15.31 31.03
N LYS A 467 -8.87 -14.48 30.67
CA LYS A 467 -8.98 -13.03 30.46
C LYS A 467 -8.15 -12.64 29.25
N LEU A 468 -8.62 -11.63 28.51
CA LEU A 468 -7.83 -11.05 27.43
C LEU A 468 -6.48 -10.56 27.98
N GLN A 469 -5.40 -10.97 27.32
CA GLN A 469 -4.06 -10.49 27.63
C GLN A 469 -3.85 -9.14 26.96
N PRO A 470 -3.13 -8.19 27.60
CA PRO A 470 -2.71 -6.97 26.93
C PRO A 470 -1.52 -7.25 26.01
N HIS A 471 -1.43 -6.54 24.88
CA HIS A 471 -0.30 -6.65 23.96
C HIS A 471 0.91 -5.88 24.50
N PRO A 472 2.02 -6.54 24.91
CA PRO A 472 3.09 -5.86 25.65
C PRO A 472 3.79 -4.74 24.86
N ARG A 473 4.07 -4.96 23.56
CA ARG A 473 4.72 -3.93 22.71
C ARG A 473 3.84 -2.70 22.48
N HIS A 474 2.54 -2.90 22.19
CA HIS A 474 1.60 -1.80 22.01
C HIS A 474 1.36 -1.05 23.30
N LEU A 475 1.25 -1.74 24.44
CA LEU A 475 1.16 -1.10 25.75
C LEU A 475 2.39 -0.22 26.04
N ALA A 476 3.60 -0.76 25.84
CA ALA A 476 4.84 0.01 26.02
C ALA A 476 4.90 1.24 25.08
N THR A 477 4.43 1.08 23.83
CA THR A 477 4.36 2.19 22.87
C THR A 477 3.39 3.27 23.34
N ILE A 478 2.17 2.90 23.71
CA ILE A 478 1.13 3.82 24.17
C ILE A 478 1.55 4.57 25.44
N CYS A 479 2.15 3.86 26.41
CA CYS A 479 2.64 4.47 27.64
C CYS A 479 3.88 5.35 27.46
N GLY A 480 4.61 5.19 26.34
CA GLY A 480 5.77 6.01 26.00
C GLY A 480 5.46 7.30 25.22
N LEU A 481 4.21 7.51 24.79
CA LEU A 481 3.84 8.69 24.01
C LEU A 481 3.81 9.96 24.87
N SER A 482 4.38 11.06 24.36
CA SER A 482 4.33 12.37 25.04
C SER A 482 2.92 12.99 25.05
N LEU A 483 2.08 12.60 24.09
CA LEU A 483 0.67 12.99 24.00
C LEU A 483 -0.15 11.73 23.70
N LYS A 484 -1.28 11.56 24.40
CA LYS A 484 -2.21 10.45 24.11
C LYS A 484 -2.80 10.58 22.70
N PRO A 485 -3.13 9.47 22.03
CA PRO A 485 -3.78 9.52 20.72
C PRO A 485 -5.12 10.25 20.77
N VAL A 486 -5.43 11.01 19.73
CA VAL A 486 -6.74 11.67 19.56
C VAL A 486 -7.73 10.63 19.04
N LEU A 487 -8.83 10.42 19.77
CA LEU A 487 -9.81 9.37 19.48
C LEU A 487 -10.47 9.60 18.12
N ALA A 488 -10.94 10.82 17.86
CA ALA A 488 -11.63 11.17 16.62
C ALA A 488 -10.74 10.94 15.39
N ASP A 489 -9.45 11.30 15.49
CA ASP A 489 -8.47 11.09 14.42
C ASP A 489 -8.23 9.59 14.18
N LEU A 490 -8.11 8.78 15.23
CA LEU A 490 -7.92 7.34 15.12
C LEU A 490 -9.11 6.67 14.43
N VAL A 491 -10.33 6.93 14.89
CA VAL A 491 -11.51 6.23 14.36
C VAL A 491 -11.89 6.69 12.96
N ALA A 492 -11.48 7.90 12.56
CA ALA A 492 -11.63 8.42 11.21
C ALA A 492 -10.48 8.02 10.27
N ARG A 493 -9.36 7.50 10.80
CA ARG A 493 -8.14 7.22 10.03
C ARG A 493 -8.39 6.20 8.92
N ARG A 494 -7.84 6.49 7.75
CA ARG A 494 -7.93 5.66 6.55
C ARG A 494 -6.56 5.30 5.98
N GLU A 495 -5.59 6.16 6.23
CA GLU A 495 -4.19 6.02 5.86
C GLU A 495 -3.59 4.74 6.45
N GLY A 496 -3.01 3.90 5.60
CA GLY A 496 -2.46 2.60 5.97
C GLY A 496 -3.50 1.47 6.06
N TYR A 497 -4.79 1.77 5.84
CA TYR A 497 -5.85 0.77 5.74
C TYR A 497 -6.44 0.74 4.32
N ASP A 498 -7.24 1.74 3.94
CA ASP A 498 -7.85 1.87 2.60
C ASP A 498 -7.36 3.07 1.79
N GLN A 499 -6.50 3.89 2.39
CA GLN A 499 -5.77 4.97 1.74
C GLN A 499 -4.27 4.80 1.97
N TYR A 500 -3.47 5.39 1.08
CA TYR A 500 -2.02 5.37 1.21
C TYR A 500 -1.58 6.06 2.51
N GLY A 501 -0.71 5.42 3.28
CA GLY A 501 -0.07 5.99 4.47
C GLY A 501 0.25 4.92 5.51
N THR A 502 0.31 5.31 6.79
CA THR A 502 0.63 4.42 7.92
C THR A 502 -0.54 4.39 8.91
N PHE A 503 -0.93 3.20 9.34
CA PHE A 503 -2.01 3.00 10.30
C PHE A 503 -1.49 2.95 11.75
N ASP A 504 -2.33 3.30 12.72
CA ASP A 504 -1.99 3.33 14.15
C ASP A 504 -2.32 2.01 14.87
N TYR A 505 -1.56 0.95 14.60
CA TYR A 505 -1.81 -0.35 15.22
C TYR A 505 -1.83 -0.29 16.76
N PRO A 506 -0.90 0.40 17.45
CA PRO A 506 -0.94 0.47 18.91
C PRO A 506 -2.17 1.18 19.45
N ALA A 507 -2.60 2.29 18.85
CA ALA A 507 -3.78 3.02 19.31
C ALA A 507 -5.07 2.27 18.97
N ALA A 508 -5.15 1.63 17.81
CA ALA A 508 -6.27 0.76 17.42
C ALA A 508 -6.41 -0.44 18.37
N TRP A 509 -5.29 -1.12 18.68
CA TRP A 509 -5.25 -2.17 19.71
C TRP A 509 -5.76 -1.64 21.05
N ALA A 510 -5.24 -0.51 21.53
CA ALA A 510 -5.63 0.07 22.81
C ALA A 510 -7.13 0.37 22.86
N LEU A 511 -7.70 0.92 21.80
CA LEU A 511 -9.13 1.19 21.71
C LEU A 511 -9.96 -0.10 21.73
N VAL A 512 -9.64 -1.07 20.88
CA VAL A 512 -10.40 -2.34 20.81
C VAL A 512 -10.26 -3.15 22.10
N TYR A 513 -9.08 -3.16 22.71
CA TYR A 513 -8.85 -3.82 24.01
C TYR A 513 -9.70 -3.19 25.12
N PHE A 514 -9.74 -1.84 25.23
CA PHE A 514 -10.64 -1.13 26.14
C PHE A 514 -12.12 -1.49 25.90
N LEU A 515 -12.52 -1.48 24.64
CA LEU A 515 -13.90 -1.78 24.26
C LEU A 515 -14.30 -3.22 24.58
N LEU A 516 -13.42 -4.20 24.39
CA LEU A 516 -13.70 -5.60 24.74
C LEU A 516 -13.71 -5.85 26.25
N THR A 517 -12.84 -5.20 27.00
CA THR A 517 -12.62 -5.49 28.43
C THR A 517 -13.46 -4.63 29.38
N GLU A 518 -13.71 -3.37 29.03
CA GLU A 518 -14.35 -2.39 29.91
C GLU A 518 -15.68 -1.85 29.33
N ARG A 519 -15.89 -1.91 28.01
CA ARG A 519 -17.10 -1.42 27.33
C ARG A 519 -17.73 -2.42 26.33
N PRO A 520 -17.98 -3.69 26.71
CA PRO A 520 -18.41 -4.74 25.76
C PRO A 520 -19.75 -4.45 25.06
N THR A 521 -20.65 -3.70 25.70
CA THR A 521 -21.89 -3.26 25.05
C THR A 521 -21.62 -2.29 23.89
N ALA A 522 -20.63 -1.39 24.04
CA ALA A 522 -20.28 -0.42 23.02
C ALA A 522 -19.77 -1.11 21.75
N ILE A 523 -18.85 -2.07 21.89
CA ILE A 523 -18.30 -2.79 20.74
C ILE A 523 -19.36 -3.63 20.04
N THR A 524 -20.27 -4.27 20.80
CA THR A 524 -21.39 -5.05 20.26
C THR A 524 -22.33 -4.18 19.43
N ASN A 525 -22.63 -2.96 19.88
CA ASN A 525 -23.46 -2.02 19.13
C ASN A 525 -22.78 -1.58 17.83
N MET A 526 -21.46 -1.32 17.86
CA MET A 526 -20.70 -0.90 16.69
C MET A 526 -20.59 -2.01 15.63
N THR A 527 -20.27 -3.24 16.05
CA THR A 527 -20.20 -4.40 15.13
C THR A 527 -21.56 -4.75 14.53
N THR A 528 -22.63 -4.64 15.32
CA THR A 528 -24.00 -4.79 14.81
C THR A 528 -24.36 -3.70 13.80
N ALA A 529 -23.96 -2.46 14.06
CA ALA A 529 -24.20 -1.34 13.14
C ALA A 529 -23.47 -1.54 11.80
N TRP A 530 -22.22 -2.02 11.80
CA TRP A 530 -21.51 -2.38 10.56
C TRP A 530 -22.20 -3.52 9.82
N ARG A 531 -22.49 -4.62 10.52
CA ARG A 531 -23.13 -5.80 9.94
C ARG A 531 -24.46 -5.49 9.26
N THR A 532 -25.20 -4.50 9.78
CA THR A 532 -26.52 -4.10 9.25
C THR A 532 -26.46 -2.89 8.31
N GLY A 533 -25.26 -2.37 7.98
CA GLY A 533 -25.08 -1.21 7.10
C GLY A 533 -25.48 0.15 7.71
N ASN A 534 -25.72 0.18 9.02
CA ASN A 534 -26.21 1.35 9.77
C ASN A 534 -25.11 2.14 10.47
N TYR A 535 -23.86 1.67 10.46
CA TYR A 535 -22.75 2.40 11.05
C TYR A 535 -22.52 3.73 10.32
N ARG A 536 -22.35 4.81 11.09
CA ARG A 536 -21.92 6.12 10.60
C ARG A 536 -20.89 6.68 11.57
N LEU A 537 -19.78 7.20 11.07
CA LEU A 537 -18.73 7.81 11.90
C LEU A 537 -19.30 8.88 12.85
N ALA A 538 -20.24 9.71 12.38
CA ALA A 538 -20.86 10.76 13.19
C ALA A 538 -21.65 10.22 14.40
N ASP A 539 -22.11 8.97 14.35
CA ASP A 539 -22.86 8.30 15.41
C ASP A 539 -21.97 7.57 16.42
N TRP A 540 -20.65 7.59 16.25
CA TRP A 540 -19.72 6.77 17.05
C TRP A 540 -19.89 6.95 18.57
N PRO A 541 -19.97 8.18 19.14
CA PRO A 541 -20.19 8.34 20.58
C PRO A 541 -21.52 7.74 21.04
N ARG A 542 -22.59 7.96 20.25
CA ARG A 542 -23.93 7.45 20.53
C ARG A 542 -23.99 5.93 20.50
N LEU A 543 -23.34 5.28 19.52
CA LEU A 543 -23.27 3.82 19.43
C LEU A 543 -22.57 3.21 20.65
N GLY A 544 -21.55 3.88 21.18
CA GLY A 544 -20.84 3.44 22.37
C GLY A 544 -21.45 3.87 23.71
N GLY A 545 -22.53 4.66 23.70
CA GLY A 545 -23.24 5.09 24.91
C GLY A 545 -22.63 6.32 25.61
N TRP A 546 -21.77 7.08 24.93
CA TRP A 546 -21.25 8.36 25.43
C TRP A 546 -22.13 9.53 24.97
N ARG A 547 -22.10 10.64 25.73
CA ARG A 547 -22.89 11.83 25.35
C ARG A 547 -22.30 12.56 24.12
N ASP A 548 -20.98 12.56 24.01
CA ASP A 548 -20.21 13.28 22.98
C ASP A 548 -18.80 12.68 22.84
N TRP A 549 -18.05 13.19 21.86
CA TRP A 549 -16.67 12.77 21.59
C TRP A 549 -15.72 13.04 22.75
N GLU A 550 -15.89 14.15 23.46
CA GLU A 550 -15.05 14.53 24.60
C GLU A 550 -15.18 13.52 25.75
N ALA A 551 -16.42 13.12 26.08
CA ALA A 551 -16.67 12.09 27.08
C ALA A 551 -16.10 10.72 26.69
N ALA A 552 -16.19 10.35 25.41
CA ALA A 552 -15.62 9.10 24.92
C ALA A 552 -14.08 9.10 24.97
N GLU A 553 -13.45 10.19 24.55
CA GLU A 553 -12.00 10.34 24.58
C GLU A 553 -11.46 10.34 26.02
N ALA A 554 -12.10 11.09 26.92
CA ALA A 554 -11.72 11.13 28.33
C ALA A 554 -11.83 9.75 29.01
N ASP A 555 -12.88 8.99 28.71
CA ASP A 555 -13.08 7.63 29.24
C ASP A 555 -11.99 6.66 28.77
N TRP A 556 -11.67 6.68 27.47
CA TRP A 556 -10.58 5.87 26.91
C TRP A 556 -9.20 6.29 27.43
N HIS A 557 -8.94 7.59 27.53
CA HIS A 557 -7.68 8.12 28.08
C HIS A 557 -7.51 7.74 29.54
N ALA A 558 -8.58 7.74 30.34
CA ALA A 558 -8.54 7.27 31.73
C ALA A 558 -8.20 5.78 31.83
N ALA A 559 -8.63 4.95 30.87
CA ALA A 559 -8.23 3.55 30.79
C ALA A 559 -6.73 3.40 30.48
N ILE A 560 -6.24 4.14 29.50
CA ILE A 560 -4.80 4.19 29.17
C ILE A 560 -3.97 4.58 30.39
N GLU A 561 -4.37 5.60 31.14
CA GLU A 561 -3.68 6.02 32.37
C GLU A 561 -3.62 4.89 33.40
N ARG A 562 -4.73 4.18 33.63
CA ARG A 562 -4.75 3.04 34.54
C ARG A 562 -3.75 1.98 34.11
N TRP A 563 -3.72 1.61 32.83
CA TRP A 563 -2.82 0.58 32.32
C TRP A 563 -1.34 0.97 32.40
N CYS A 564 -1.02 2.25 32.24
CA CYS A 564 0.36 2.75 32.30
C CYS A 564 0.90 2.99 33.72
N THR A 565 0.03 2.91 34.73
CA THR A 565 0.41 3.02 36.16
C THR A 565 0.47 1.68 36.89
N ALA A 566 -0.07 0.62 36.28
CA ALA A 566 -0.04 -0.76 36.76
C ALA A 566 1.24 -1.47 36.33
#